data_AF-A0A818EPT2-F1
#
_entry.id   AF-A0A818EPT2-F1
#
_cell.length_a   1.000
_cell.length_b   1.000
_cell.length_c   1.000
_cell.angle_alpha   90.00
_cell.angle_beta   90.00
_cell.angle_gamma   90.00
#
_symmetry.space_group_name_H-M   'P 1'
#
loop_
_entity.id
_entity.type
_entity.pdbx_description
1 polymer ?
#
loop_
_entity_poly.entity_id
_entity_poly.type
_entity_poly.pdbx_seq_one_letter_code
_entity_poly.pdbx_strand_id
1 'polypeptide(L)'
;MESSLTSSFLKIGDTVALYAEGTVCGFISTLGLVDDRCVVQPDAGDLQKPPKKFRDCLFRICPSHRYSAQAQYWNALKNSSNIRDIKKLQIAADTEKRQNEAESRKQTGTIIKYGDTVVQLLHIKSNKYITVNKRLPAILEKNAMRVSLDVSGTEGSWFQIEPYYKLRAKGERVVVGDKVVLMPYSGGQPLHVSELELPDNPGSKEANSHLQTSWKIVLFMSCHEATNEVLKSGDIVRLFHAEQEKFLTCDNYRKKTVVFLRATGRASATSATSSNALWEIEVVQQDPCRGGIGHWSSLFRFKHLATGQYLAAEVDNDQTFDATRQKLRGATSTPVFALIPIPHAYDISSLFELDPTTITRDEDPVAWGSYVRLQHICTNTWIHSTNIKLDPDDDNVRFKIGCALMKEDKEAFQIVHVSPDEVRDLDFANDAAQYLDTTASKWEKHGIINAHANERK
;
A
#
# COMPACT_ATOMS: atom_id res chain seq x y z
N MET A 1 -8.49 -22.83 -23.54
CA MET A 1 -9.48 -21.77 -23.77
C MET A 1 -8.83 -20.49 -23.30
N GLU A 2 -8.30 -19.69 -24.23
CA GLU A 2 -7.78 -18.35 -23.95
C GLU A 2 -8.92 -17.54 -23.34
N SER A 3 -8.81 -17.25 -22.04
CA SER A 3 -9.71 -16.29 -21.42
C SER A 3 -9.44 -14.94 -22.09
N SER A 4 -10.48 -14.37 -22.66
CA SER A 4 -10.46 -13.02 -23.22
C SER A 4 -9.90 -12.05 -22.19
N LEU A 5 -8.64 -11.65 -22.35
CA LEU A 5 -8.14 -10.36 -21.89
C LEU A 5 -9.01 -9.33 -22.62
N THR A 6 -10.15 -8.99 -22.06
CA THR A 6 -10.95 -7.87 -22.52
C THR A 6 -10.09 -6.64 -22.33
N SER A 7 -9.46 -6.19 -23.42
CA SER A 7 -8.57 -5.05 -23.43
C SER A 7 -9.34 -3.83 -22.91
N SER A 8 -9.12 -3.48 -21.66
CA SER A 8 -9.78 -2.35 -21.03
C SER A 8 -9.04 -1.07 -21.40
N PHE A 9 -9.80 -0.01 -21.67
CA PHE A 9 -9.22 1.32 -21.87
C PHE A 9 -8.89 1.94 -20.52
N LEU A 10 -7.74 2.59 -20.47
CA LEU A 10 -7.25 3.33 -19.32
C LEU A 10 -8.10 4.59 -19.09
N LYS A 11 -8.44 4.87 -17.83
CA LYS A 11 -9.32 5.99 -17.45
C LYS A 11 -8.70 6.85 -16.35
N ILE A 12 -9.15 8.10 -16.29
CA ILE A 12 -8.89 8.98 -15.15
C ILE A 12 -9.51 8.36 -13.89
N GLY A 13 -8.72 8.28 -12.81
CA GLY A 13 -9.08 7.67 -11.53
C GLY A 13 -8.62 6.22 -11.37
N ASP A 14 -8.16 5.56 -12.44
CA ASP A 14 -7.59 4.21 -12.34
C ASP A 14 -6.34 4.25 -11.46
N THR A 15 -6.16 3.21 -10.65
CA THR A 15 -4.93 2.97 -9.89
C THR A 15 -4.08 1.96 -10.66
N VAL A 16 -2.83 2.34 -10.94
CA VAL A 16 -1.91 1.61 -11.81
C VAL A 16 -0.53 1.48 -11.17
N ALA A 17 0.23 0.50 -11.60
CA ALA A 17 1.67 0.45 -11.41
C ALA A 17 2.36 0.68 -12.76
N LEU A 18 3.52 1.35 -12.75
CA LEU A 18 4.31 1.59 -13.94
C LEU A 18 5.57 0.72 -13.90
N TYR A 19 5.70 -0.17 -14.87
CA TYR A 19 6.86 -1.06 -14.99
C TYR A 19 7.77 -0.57 -16.10
N ALA A 20 9.00 -0.17 -15.76
CA ALA A 20 10.02 0.18 -16.73
C ALA A 20 10.49 -1.08 -17.46
N GLU A 21 10.64 -0.99 -18.78
CA GLU A 21 11.26 -2.01 -19.62
C GLU A 21 12.37 -1.36 -20.47
N GLY A 22 13.53 -2.00 -20.56
CA GLY A 22 14.67 -1.47 -21.30
C GLY A 22 15.99 -1.95 -20.69
N THR A 23 16.92 -1.02 -20.49
CA THR A 23 18.21 -1.30 -19.84
C THR A 23 18.05 -1.60 -18.35
N VAL A 24 17.12 -0.89 -17.69
CA VAL A 24 16.69 -1.15 -16.32
C VAL A 24 15.22 -1.54 -16.34
N CYS A 25 14.92 -2.74 -15.83
CA CYS A 25 13.55 -3.25 -15.71
C CYS A 25 13.10 -3.24 -14.25
N GLY A 26 11.87 -2.81 -13.97
CA GLY A 26 11.34 -2.79 -12.60
C GLY A 26 10.20 -1.80 -12.41
N PHE A 27 9.48 -1.91 -11.30
CA PHE A 27 8.44 -0.94 -10.94
C PHE A 27 9.06 0.36 -10.43
N ILE A 28 8.48 1.49 -10.82
CA ILE A 28 8.76 2.77 -10.16
C ILE A 28 8.12 2.76 -8.76
N SER A 29 8.90 3.16 -7.77
CA SER A 29 8.50 3.24 -6.37
C SER A 29 9.13 4.46 -5.68
N THR A 30 8.87 4.61 -4.39
CA THR A 30 9.38 5.73 -3.58
C THR A 30 10.20 5.21 -2.40
N LEU A 31 11.17 5.99 -1.95
CA LEU A 31 12.01 5.66 -0.79
C LEU A 31 11.32 5.98 0.57
N GLY A 32 10.00 5.86 0.63
CA GLY A 32 9.18 6.22 1.78
C GLY A 32 8.47 7.57 1.64
N LEU A 33 8.06 8.14 2.78
CA LEU A 33 7.33 9.41 2.89
C LEU A 33 8.24 10.61 3.20
N VAL A 34 9.40 10.36 3.81
CA VAL A 34 10.38 11.39 4.17
C VAL A 34 11.24 11.78 2.97
N ASP A 35 11.55 10.82 2.10
CA ASP A 35 12.34 11.01 0.91
C ASP A 35 11.44 11.25 -0.31
N ASP A 36 11.67 12.34 -1.02
CA ASP A 36 10.88 12.73 -2.19
C ASP A 36 11.40 12.13 -3.50
N ARG A 37 12.44 11.28 -3.47
CA ARG A 37 12.99 10.64 -4.66
C ARG A 37 12.11 9.49 -5.15
N CYS A 38 11.95 9.42 -6.47
CA CYS A 38 11.41 8.25 -7.16
C CYS A 38 12.56 7.34 -7.61
N VAL A 39 12.38 6.03 -7.44
CA VAL A 39 13.41 5.05 -7.79
C VAL A 39 12.81 3.85 -8.51
N VAL A 40 13.66 3.05 -9.14
CA VAL A 40 13.32 1.71 -9.62
C VAL A 40 14.29 0.74 -8.97
N GLN A 41 13.78 -0.35 -8.41
CA GLN A 41 14.61 -1.42 -7.85
C GLN A 41 14.40 -2.72 -8.66
N PRO A 42 15.32 -3.07 -9.57
CA PRO A 42 15.14 -4.21 -10.47
C PRO A 42 14.95 -5.55 -9.76
N ASP A 43 15.70 -5.78 -8.69
CA ASP A 43 15.68 -7.05 -7.96
C ASP A 43 14.49 -7.18 -7.00
N ALA A 44 13.65 -6.14 -6.87
CA ALA A 44 12.53 -6.15 -5.93
C ALA A 44 11.37 -7.03 -6.41
N GLY A 45 11.17 -7.15 -7.73
CA GLY A 45 10.10 -7.95 -8.32
C GLY A 45 9.83 -7.61 -9.79
N ASP A 46 9.01 -8.44 -10.43
CA ASP A 46 8.63 -8.33 -11.84
C ASP A 46 7.11 -8.45 -12.03
N LEU A 47 6.65 -8.49 -13.28
CA LEU A 47 5.22 -8.57 -13.61
C LEU A 47 4.52 -9.86 -13.14
N GLN A 48 5.26 -10.96 -12.93
CA GLN A 48 4.69 -12.22 -12.41
C GLN A 48 4.84 -12.32 -10.90
N LYS A 49 5.88 -11.71 -10.34
CA LYS A 49 6.15 -11.69 -8.91
C LYS A 49 6.37 -10.25 -8.46
N PRO A 50 5.28 -9.49 -8.23
CA PRO A 50 5.38 -8.12 -7.77
C PRO A 50 6.19 -8.00 -6.47
N PRO A 51 6.83 -6.84 -6.24
CA PRO A 51 7.56 -6.56 -5.01
C PRO A 51 6.73 -6.79 -3.75
N LYS A 52 7.38 -7.23 -2.66
CA LYS A 52 6.71 -7.37 -1.34
C LYS A 52 6.04 -6.08 -0.87
N LYS A 53 6.58 -4.92 -1.21
CA LYS A 53 6.01 -3.60 -0.91
C LYS A 53 5.30 -3.01 -2.13
N PHE A 54 4.44 -3.79 -2.80
CA PHE A 54 3.79 -3.36 -4.04
C PHE A 54 2.96 -2.07 -3.90
N ARG A 55 2.41 -1.80 -2.71
CA ARG A 55 1.73 -0.54 -2.37
C ARG A 55 2.58 0.71 -2.62
N ASP A 56 3.90 0.60 -2.48
CA ASP A 56 4.87 1.69 -2.74
C ASP A 56 5.07 1.95 -4.25
N CYS A 57 4.46 1.13 -5.11
CA CYS A 57 4.53 1.22 -6.57
C CYS A 57 3.22 1.68 -7.21
N LEU A 58 2.19 2.01 -6.41
CA LEU A 58 0.85 2.32 -6.89
C LEU A 58 0.64 3.82 -7.09
N PHE A 59 0.12 4.18 -8.26
CA PHE A 59 -0.19 5.54 -8.65
C PHE A 59 -1.63 5.64 -9.15
N ARG A 60 -2.36 6.66 -8.68
CA ARG A 60 -3.64 7.05 -9.26
C ARG A 60 -3.42 8.01 -10.41
N ILE A 61 -4.09 7.75 -11.52
CA ILE A 61 -4.09 8.68 -12.64
C ILE A 61 -5.11 9.78 -12.36
N CYS A 62 -4.66 11.00 -12.19
CA CYS A 62 -5.49 12.17 -11.92
C CYS A 62 -5.57 13.07 -13.16
N PRO A 63 -6.66 13.84 -13.33
CA PRO A 63 -6.71 14.87 -14.35
C PRO A 63 -5.76 16.03 -13.97
N SER A 64 -5.38 16.84 -14.96
CA SER A 64 -4.55 18.02 -14.72
C SER A 64 -5.27 19.06 -13.85
N HIS A 65 -4.65 19.43 -12.73
CA HIS A 65 -5.06 20.52 -11.87
C HIS A 65 -4.50 21.87 -12.33
N ARG A 66 -5.15 22.95 -11.88
CA ARG A 66 -4.65 24.33 -12.02
C ARG A 66 -3.80 24.71 -10.82
N TYR A 67 -2.72 25.45 -11.08
CA TYR A 67 -1.71 25.79 -10.08
C TYR A 67 -1.40 27.28 -9.98
N SER A 68 -2.17 28.13 -10.65
CA SER A 68 -1.82 29.54 -10.79
C SER A 68 -1.94 30.31 -9.48
N ALA A 69 -3.03 30.10 -8.73
CA ALA A 69 -3.23 30.76 -7.44
C ALA A 69 -2.25 30.24 -6.37
N GLN A 70 -2.04 28.92 -6.33
CA GLN A 70 -1.04 28.29 -5.45
C GLN A 70 0.38 28.81 -5.72
N ALA A 71 0.78 28.92 -6.99
CA ALA A 71 2.09 29.44 -7.36
C ALA A 71 2.28 30.90 -6.90
N GLN A 72 1.26 31.75 -7.06
CA GLN A 72 1.29 33.13 -6.58
C GLN A 72 1.41 33.19 -5.05
N TYR A 73 0.65 32.37 -4.32
CA TYR A 73 0.73 32.28 -2.87
C TYR A 73 2.13 31.89 -2.38
N TRP A 74 2.72 30.83 -2.95
CA TRP A 74 4.07 30.38 -2.59
C TRP A 74 5.15 31.42 -2.93
N ASN A 75 5.02 32.12 -4.05
CA ASN A 75 5.94 33.19 -4.41
C ASN A 75 5.82 34.39 -3.44
N ALA A 76 4.60 34.74 -3.02
CA ALA A 76 4.38 35.81 -2.05
C ALA A 76 4.96 35.49 -0.67
N LEU A 77 4.88 34.23 -0.23
CA LEU A 77 5.52 33.75 1.00
C LEU A 77 7.05 33.85 0.92
N LYS A 78 7.66 33.48 -0.21
CA LYS A 78 9.12 33.54 -0.41
C LYS A 78 9.65 34.97 -0.49
N ASN A 79 8.87 35.87 -1.08
CA ASN A 79 9.26 37.27 -1.29
C ASN A 79 8.81 38.21 -0.16
N SER A 80 8.39 37.67 0.99
CA SER A 80 7.99 38.44 2.19
C SER A 80 6.97 39.55 1.90
N SER A 81 5.93 39.22 1.12
CA SER A 81 4.84 40.15 0.80
C SER A 81 4.00 40.54 2.03
N ASN A 82 3.17 41.58 1.91
CA ASN A 82 2.30 42.03 3.00
C ASN A 82 1.38 40.88 3.49
N ILE A 83 1.26 40.71 4.81
CA ILE A 83 0.42 39.68 5.45
C ILE A 83 -1.03 39.72 4.93
N ARG A 84 -1.58 40.92 4.66
CA ARG A 84 -2.94 41.05 4.10
C ARG A 84 -3.05 40.43 2.71
N ASP A 85 -2.04 40.59 1.87
CA ASP A 85 -2.03 40.03 0.52
C ASP A 85 -1.76 38.53 0.56
N ILE A 86 -0.87 38.06 1.44
CA ILE A 86 -0.63 36.64 1.69
C ILE A 86 -1.94 35.94 2.10
N LYS A 87 -2.72 36.53 3.02
CA LYS A 87 -4.02 35.97 3.43
C LYS A 87 -5.02 35.90 2.28
N LYS A 88 -5.09 36.92 1.42
CA LYS A 88 -5.95 36.89 0.22
C LYS A 88 -5.53 35.80 -0.76
N LEU A 89 -4.22 35.67 -1.01
CA LEU A 89 -3.66 34.65 -1.89
C LEU A 89 -3.86 33.24 -1.32
N GLN A 90 -3.80 33.08 0.01
CA GLN A 90 -4.11 31.81 0.67
C GLN A 90 -5.55 31.38 0.40
N ILE A 91 -6.52 32.29 0.58
CA ILE A 91 -7.94 32.00 0.30
C ILE A 91 -8.14 31.64 -1.18
N ALA A 92 -7.45 32.34 -2.09
CA ALA A 92 -7.50 32.03 -3.53
C ALA A 92 -6.92 30.65 -3.84
N ALA A 93 -5.76 30.30 -3.26
CA ALA A 93 -5.12 28.99 -3.41
C ALA A 93 -5.99 27.85 -2.85
N ASP A 94 -6.61 28.04 -1.68
CA ASP A 94 -7.53 27.06 -1.08
C ASP A 94 -8.79 26.88 -1.93
N THR A 95 -9.29 27.97 -2.52
CA THR A 95 -10.46 27.93 -3.41
C THR A 95 -10.13 27.19 -4.71
N GLU A 96 -8.96 27.47 -5.31
CA GLU A 96 -8.44 26.74 -6.47
C GLU A 96 -8.31 25.24 -6.17
N LYS A 97 -7.76 24.88 -5.00
CA LYS A 97 -7.64 23.48 -4.58
C LYS A 97 -9.00 22.78 -4.48
N ARG A 98 -9.99 23.40 -3.84
CA ARG A 98 -11.35 22.84 -3.76
C ARG A 98 -12.00 22.69 -5.15
N GLN A 99 -11.74 23.64 -6.05
CA GLN A 99 -12.23 23.56 -7.42
C GLN A 99 -11.57 22.40 -8.18
N ASN A 100 -10.24 22.25 -8.07
CA ASN A 100 -9.51 21.13 -8.65
C ASN A 100 -10.07 19.78 -8.19
N GLU A 101 -10.31 19.62 -6.88
CA GLU A 101 -10.91 18.40 -6.33
C GLU A 101 -12.33 18.13 -6.89
N ALA A 102 -13.14 19.18 -7.05
CA ALA A 102 -14.48 19.06 -7.60
C ALA A 102 -14.48 18.74 -9.10
N GLU A 103 -13.59 19.35 -9.89
CA GLU A 103 -13.40 19.05 -11.31
C GLU A 103 -12.81 17.65 -11.50
N SER A 104 -11.89 17.24 -10.63
CA SER A 104 -11.28 15.91 -10.65
C SER A 104 -12.32 14.81 -10.47
N ARG A 105 -13.22 14.96 -9.47
CA ARG A 105 -14.34 14.03 -9.27
C ARG A 105 -15.26 13.91 -10.49
N LYS A 106 -15.47 15.00 -11.24
CA LYS A 106 -16.32 15.00 -12.46
C LYS A 106 -15.64 14.31 -13.64
N GLN A 107 -14.31 14.33 -13.70
CA GLN A 107 -13.54 13.74 -14.79
C GLN A 107 -13.18 12.26 -14.57
N THR A 108 -13.32 11.75 -13.34
CA THR A 108 -13.16 10.32 -13.04
C THR A 108 -13.99 9.46 -14.01
N GLY A 109 -13.37 8.42 -14.57
CA GLY A 109 -13.97 7.55 -15.59
C GLY A 109 -13.79 8.01 -17.03
N THR A 110 -13.21 9.20 -17.26
CA THR A 110 -12.91 9.66 -18.63
C THR A 110 -11.79 8.81 -19.23
N ILE A 111 -12.00 8.31 -20.45
CA ILE A 111 -10.99 7.52 -21.18
C ILE A 111 -9.81 8.40 -21.59
N ILE A 112 -8.60 7.91 -21.32
CA ILE A 112 -7.34 8.57 -21.67
C ILE A 112 -7.00 8.31 -23.13
N LYS A 113 -6.58 9.36 -23.84
CA LYS A 113 -6.12 9.29 -25.23
C LYS A 113 -4.66 9.70 -25.36
N TYR A 114 -3.94 9.01 -26.23
CA TYR A 114 -2.53 9.29 -26.52
C TYR A 114 -2.34 10.74 -26.98
N GLY A 115 -1.43 11.47 -26.33
CA GLY A 115 -1.03 12.84 -26.66
C GLY A 115 -2.08 13.95 -26.48
N ASP A 116 -3.36 13.62 -26.33
CA ASP A 116 -4.44 14.61 -26.15
C ASP A 116 -4.78 14.83 -24.68
N THR A 117 -4.78 13.77 -23.88
CA THR A 117 -5.12 13.84 -22.46
C THR A 117 -3.89 14.18 -21.63
N VAL A 118 -3.95 15.27 -20.87
CA VAL A 118 -2.95 15.62 -19.86
C VAL A 118 -3.35 15.02 -18.52
N VAL A 119 -2.43 14.30 -17.90
CA VAL A 119 -2.64 13.56 -16.66
C VAL A 119 -1.61 13.93 -15.59
N GLN A 120 -1.89 13.52 -14.36
CA GLN A 120 -0.95 13.55 -13.25
C GLN A 120 -0.91 12.19 -12.59
N LEU A 121 0.23 11.85 -12.01
CA LEU A 121 0.44 10.58 -11.32
C LEU A 121 0.56 10.85 -9.83
N LEU A 122 -0.49 10.52 -9.08
CA LEU A 122 -0.55 10.65 -7.63
C LEU A 122 -0.12 9.33 -6.98
N HIS A 123 1.00 9.33 -6.26
CA HIS A 123 1.42 8.15 -5.50
C HIS A 123 0.44 7.86 -4.37
N ILE A 124 -0.11 6.64 -4.31
CA ILE A 124 -1.19 6.30 -3.37
C ILE A 124 -0.73 6.40 -1.92
N LYS A 125 0.44 5.84 -1.60
CA LYS A 125 0.92 5.76 -0.22
C LYS A 125 1.33 7.13 0.32
N SER A 126 2.12 7.92 -0.41
CA SER A 126 2.55 9.24 0.09
C SER A 126 1.55 10.36 -0.18
N ASN A 127 0.57 10.13 -1.07
CA ASN A 127 -0.36 11.15 -1.56
C ASN A 127 0.36 12.40 -2.12
N LYS A 128 1.45 12.16 -2.85
CA LYS A 128 2.27 13.18 -3.53
C LYS A 128 2.27 12.91 -5.04
N TYR A 129 2.37 13.96 -5.84
CA TYR A 129 2.42 13.89 -7.29
C TYR A 129 3.86 13.75 -7.80
N ILE A 130 4.08 12.84 -8.75
CA ILE A 130 5.34 12.84 -9.52
C ILE A 130 5.47 14.18 -10.24
N THR A 131 6.63 14.81 -10.11
CA THR A 131 6.89 16.16 -10.62
C THR A 131 8.28 16.24 -11.23
N VAL A 132 8.37 16.73 -12.46
CA VAL A 132 9.64 17.04 -13.12
C VAL A 132 10.02 18.48 -12.82
N ASN A 133 11.16 18.68 -12.17
CA ASN A 133 11.70 20.01 -11.89
C ASN A 133 12.77 20.40 -12.92
N LYS A 134 12.39 21.29 -13.83
CA LYS A 134 13.27 21.79 -14.90
C LYS A 134 14.41 22.69 -14.44
N ARG A 135 14.30 23.24 -13.23
CA ARG A 135 15.29 24.19 -12.69
C ARG A 135 16.43 23.48 -11.96
N LEU A 136 16.25 22.20 -11.64
CA LEU A 136 17.21 21.42 -10.87
C LEU A 136 17.68 20.20 -11.68
N PRO A 137 19.00 19.97 -11.78
CA PRO A 137 19.51 18.74 -12.36
C PRO A 137 19.20 17.54 -11.45
N ALA A 138 19.14 16.35 -12.03
CA ALA A 138 19.06 15.10 -11.29
C ALA A 138 20.29 14.92 -10.39
N ILE A 139 20.18 14.03 -9.41
CA ILE A 139 21.20 13.87 -8.37
C ILE A 139 22.43 13.18 -8.96
N LEU A 140 22.24 12.08 -9.69
CA LEU A 140 23.32 11.31 -10.30
C LEU A 140 23.65 11.83 -11.70
N GLU A 141 22.66 11.95 -12.58
CA GLU A 141 22.85 12.39 -13.97
C GLU A 141 22.69 13.92 -14.13
N LYS A 142 23.80 14.66 -14.16
CA LYS A 142 23.77 16.13 -14.19
C LYS A 142 23.12 16.75 -15.44
N ASN A 143 23.04 16.00 -16.52
CA ASN A 143 22.38 16.35 -17.78
C ASN A 143 20.87 16.05 -17.78
N ALA A 144 20.37 15.27 -16.81
CA ALA A 144 18.96 14.95 -16.67
C ALA A 144 18.24 15.97 -15.76
N MET A 145 16.94 16.14 -15.95
CA MET A 145 16.10 16.93 -15.05
C MET A 145 15.68 16.09 -13.84
N ARG A 146 15.60 16.73 -12.67
CA ARG A 146 15.20 16.05 -11.44
C ARG A 146 13.74 15.66 -11.46
N VAL A 147 13.44 14.44 -11.01
CA VAL A 147 12.09 13.98 -10.72
C VAL A 147 11.95 13.80 -9.21
N SER A 148 10.86 14.33 -8.65
CA SER A 148 10.57 14.22 -7.22
C SER A 148 9.06 14.16 -6.96
N LEU A 149 8.68 13.78 -5.75
CA LEU A 149 7.32 13.78 -5.26
C LEU A 149 6.97 15.12 -4.63
N ASP A 150 5.91 15.76 -5.10
CA ASP A 150 5.42 17.03 -4.57
C ASP A 150 4.03 16.87 -3.93
N VAL A 151 3.84 17.40 -2.73
CA VAL A 151 2.59 17.25 -1.95
C VAL A 151 1.38 17.87 -2.62
N SER A 152 1.56 19.02 -3.28
CA SER A 152 0.46 19.75 -3.94
C SER A 152 0.42 19.49 -5.45
N GLY A 153 1.55 19.07 -6.00
CA GLY A 153 1.80 19.07 -7.44
C GLY A 153 2.07 20.48 -7.96
N THR A 154 2.59 20.54 -9.18
CA THR A 154 2.90 21.78 -9.89
C THR A 154 2.64 21.60 -11.39
N GLU A 155 2.90 22.64 -12.20
CA GLU A 155 2.89 22.52 -13.66
C GLU A 155 3.91 21.47 -14.19
N GLY A 156 4.93 21.14 -13.39
CA GLY A 156 5.88 20.06 -13.67
C GLY A 156 5.32 18.65 -13.44
N SER A 157 4.14 18.54 -12.84
CA SER A 157 3.44 17.27 -12.57
C SER A 157 2.49 16.86 -13.70
N TRP A 158 2.36 17.68 -14.73
CA TRP A 158 1.56 17.38 -15.91
C TRP A 158 2.33 16.51 -16.89
N PHE A 159 1.73 15.37 -17.27
CA PHE A 159 2.28 14.44 -18.24
C PHE A 159 1.29 14.20 -19.39
N GLN A 160 1.82 13.97 -20.58
CA GLN A 160 1.12 13.37 -21.70
C GLN A 160 1.61 11.94 -21.89
N ILE A 161 0.66 11.04 -22.11
CA ILE A 161 0.96 9.65 -22.43
C ILE A 161 1.10 9.54 -23.94
N GLU A 162 2.29 9.16 -24.41
CA GLU A 162 2.58 8.93 -25.83
C GLU A 162 2.81 7.43 -26.09
N PRO A 163 2.49 6.93 -27.29
CA PRO A 163 2.71 5.53 -27.59
C PRO A 163 4.20 5.26 -27.80
N TYR A 164 4.73 4.21 -27.18
CA TYR A 164 6.14 3.83 -27.39
C TYR A 164 6.38 3.25 -28.79
N TYR A 165 5.42 2.46 -29.28
CA TYR A 165 5.47 1.88 -30.63
C TYR A 165 4.58 2.66 -31.61
N LYS A 166 4.97 2.66 -32.89
CA LYS A 166 4.22 3.31 -33.98
C LYS A 166 2.91 2.61 -34.37
N LEU A 167 2.46 1.62 -33.59
CA LEU A 167 1.21 0.89 -33.80
C LEU A 167 -0.03 1.66 -33.34
N ARG A 168 0.17 2.76 -32.61
CA ARG A 168 -0.87 3.65 -32.10
C ARG A 168 -0.55 5.07 -32.54
N ALA A 169 -1.59 5.85 -32.77
CA ALA A 169 -1.48 7.26 -33.14
C ALA A 169 -2.01 8.19 -32.04
N LYS A 170 -1.60 9.46 -32.10
CA LYS A 170 -2.17 10.52 -31.26
C LYS A 170 -3.69 10.58 -31.42
N GLY A 171 -4.41 10.73 -30.32
CA GLY A 171 -5.88 10.76 -30.25
C GLY A 171 -6.54 9.38 -30.10
N GLU A 172 -5.81 8.29 -30.30
CA GLU A 172 -6.31 6.94 -30.01
C GLU A 172 -6.41 6.70 -28.50
N ARG A 173 -7.29 5.77 -28.11
CA ARG A 173 -7.51 5.41 -26.69
C ARG A 173 -6.36 4.55 -26.19
N VAL A 174 -5.88 4.87 -24.99
CA VAL A 174 -4.80 4.10 -24.34
C VAL A 174 -5.38 2.77 -23.84
N VAL A 175 -4.76 1.67 -24.25
CA VAL A 175 -5.14 0.31 -23.81
C VAL A 175 -4.26 -0.08 -22.63
N VAL A 176 -4.87 -0.67 -21.58
CA VAL A 176 -4.12 -1.20 -20.43
C VAL A 176 -3.15 -2.28 -20.91
N GLY A 177 -1.91 -2.23 -20.41
CA GLY A 177 -0.83 -3.14 -20.81
C GLY A 177 -0.01 -2.67 -22.02
N ASP A 178 -0.43 -1.60 -22.72
CA ASP A 178 0.40 -0.97 -23.75
C ASP A 178 1.68 -0.39 -23.13
N LYS A 179 2.75 -0.37 -23.95
CA LYS A 179 3.99 0.33 -23.63
C LYS A 179 3.87 1.79 -24.05
N VAL A 180 4.17 2.68 -23.12
CA VAL A 180 4.01 4.12 -23.29
C VAL A 180 5.29 4.88 -22.94
N VAL A 181 5.32 6.15 -23.34
CA VAL A 181 6.29 7.14 -22.92
C VAL A 181 5.54 8.22 -22.14
N LEU A 182 6.06 8.61 -20.98
CA LEU A 182 5.49 9.67 -20.15
C LEU A 182 6.24 10.98 -20.40
N MET A 183 5.62 11.87 -21.17
CA MET A 183 6.20 13.15 -21.59
C MET A 183 5.73 14.29 -20.69
N PRO A 184 6.61 15.09 -20.07
CA PRO A 184 6.20 16.28 -19.33
C PRO A 184 5.50 17.30 -20.24
N TYR A 185 4.29 17.73 -19.88
CA TYR A 185 3.47 18.62 -20.72
C TYR A 185 4.10 20.00 -20.93
N SER A 186 4.81 20.50 -19.93
CA SER A 186 5.46 21.81 -20.01
C SER A 186 6.61 21.86 -21.04
N GLY A 187 6.90 20.75 -21.74
CA GLY A 187 8.01 20.57 -22.68
C GLY A 187 9.25 20.02 -21.96
N GLY A 188 10.04 19.20 -22.62
CA GLY A 188 11.23 18.59 -22.02
C GLY A 188 11.42 17.16 -22.47
N GLN A 189 12.15 16.41 -21.66
CA GLN A 189 12.52 15.02 -21.92
C GLN A 189 11.56 14.04 -21.21
N PRO A 190 11.36 12.82 -21.73
CA PRO A 190 10.50 11.82 -21.09
C PRO A 190 10.97 11.41 -19.71
N LEU A 191 10.06 10.85 -18.91
CA LEU A 191 10.39 10.13 -17.68
C LEU A 191 11.30 8.94 -18.01
N HIS A 192 12.42 8.87 -17.31
CA HIS A 192 13.53 7.95 -17.54
C HIS A 192 13.97 7.28 -16.24
N VAL A 193 14.66 6.15 -16.36
CA VAL A 193 15.32 5.45 -15.26
C VAL A 193 16.79 5.34 -15.59
N SER A 194 17.64 5.93 -14.75
CA SER A 194 19.09 5.88 -14.92
C SER A 194 19.63 4.48 -14.65
N GLU A 195 20.77 4.15 -15.25
CA GLU A 195 21.53 2.94 -14.90
C GLU A 195 22.37 3.12 -13.62
N LEU A 196 22.50 4.35 -13.14
CA LEU A 196 23.26 4.69 -11.95
C LEU A 196 22.50 4.34 -10.68
N GLU A 197 23.24 3.79 -9.72
CA GLU A 197 22.72 3.37 -8.43
C GLU A 197 22.89 4.45 -7.36
N LEU A 198 21.90 4.58 -6.49
CA LEU A 198 21.96 5.51 -5.38
C LEU A 198 22.94 5.02 -4.31
N PRO A 199 23.96 5.81 -3.93
CA PRO A 199 24.95 5.39 -2.94
C PRO A 199 24.38 5.09 -1.56
N ASP A 200 23.27 5.74 -1.20
CA ASP A 200 22.60 5.59 0.08
C ASP A 200 21.49 4.53 0.08
N ASN A 201 21.08 4.05 -1.10
CA ASN A 201 20.07 3.00 -1.28
C ASN A 201 20.55 1.99 -2.33
N PRO A 202 21.40 1.01 -1.93
CA PRO A 202 21.91 0.01 -2.85
C PRO A 202 20.78 -0.78 -3.53
N GLY A 203 20.96 -1.10 -4.81
CA GLY A 203 19.98 -1.71 -5.71
C GLY A 203 18.93 -0.75 -6.28
N SER A 204 18.79 0.47 -5.74
CA SER A 204 17.86 1.47 -6.25
C SER A 204 18.50 2.35 -7.32
N LYS A 205 17.83 2.45 -8.47
CA LYS A 205 18.19 3.30 -9.61
C LYS A 205 17.37 4.60 -9.58
N GLU A 206 18.01 5.73 -9.87
CA GLU A 206 17.34 7.04 -9.87
C GLU A 206 16.35 7.17 -11.03
N ALA A 207 15.10 7.52 -10.75
CA ALA A 207 14.18 8.00 -11.79
C ALA A 207 14.43 9.49 -12.06
N ASN A 208 14.60 9.85 -13.32
CA ASN A 208 14.87 11.22 -13.75
C ASN A 208 14.11 11.53 -15.07
N SER A 209 14.41 12.66 -15.71
CA SER A 209 13.81 13.01 -17.01
C SER A 209 14.91 13.32 -18.03
N HIS A 210 15.10 12.39 -18.98
CA HIS A 210 16.23 12.41 -19.93
C HIS A 210 15.98 11.57 -21.21
N LEU A 211 16.37 10.29 -21.24
CA LEU A 211 16.19 9.44 -22.44
C LEU A 211 14.85 8.72 -22.42
N GLN A 212 14.40 8.29 -23.59
CA GLN A 212 13.15 7.55 -23.70
C GLN A 212 13.24 6.17 -23.02
N THR A 213 12.47 5.99 -21.96
CA THR A 213 12.21 4.68 -21.32
C THR A 213 10.82 4.20 -21.68
N SER A 214 10.69 2.90 -21.94
CA SER A 214 9.39 2.25 -22.14
C SER A 214 8.75 1.97 -20.77
N TRP A 215 7.53 2.45 -20.57
CA TRP A 215 6.74 2.19 -19.37
C TRP A 215 5.53 1.34 -19.73
N LYS A 216 5.43 0.14 -19.18
CA LYS A 216 4.24 -0.70 -19.28
C LYS A 216 3.27 -0.31 -18.16
N ILE A 217 2.05 0.09 -18.54
CA ILE A 217 0.99 0.43 -17.58
C ILE A 217 0.29 -0.86 -17.14
N VAL A 218 0.34 -1.15 -15.84
CA VAL A 218 -0.30 -2.31 -15.22
C VAL A 218 -1.48 -1.83 -14.38
N LEU A 219 -2.69 -2.28 -14.69
CA LEU A 219 -3.89 -1.89 -13.95
C LEU A 219 -3.97 -2.64 -12.63
N PHE A 220 -3.96 -1.91 -11.51
CA PHE A 220 -4.21 -2.47 -10.19
C PHE A 220 -5.70 -2.46 -9.87
N MET A 221 -6.38 -1.32 -10.05
CA MET A 221 -7.81 -1.17 -9.73
C MET A 221 -8.48 -0.16 -10.65
N SER A 222 -9.67 -0.50 -11.14
CA SER A 222 -10.48 0.40 -11.96
C SER A 222 -11.08 1.53 -11.13
N CYS A 223 -11.21 2.73 -11.71
CA CYS A 223 -11.87 3.86 -11.05
C CYS A 223 -13.32 3.57 -10.64
N HIS A 224 -14.00 2.65 -11.34
CA HIS A 224 -15.38 2.25 -11.03
C HIS A 224 -15.47 1.31 -9.83
N GLU A 225 -14.40 0.60 -9.52
CA GLU A 225 -14.30 -0.31 -8.37
C GLU A 225 -13.93 0.44 -7.08
N ALA A 226 -13.61 1.73 -7.18
CA ALA A 226 -13.18 2.56 -6.07
C ALA A 226 -14.34 3.09 -5.20
N THR A 227 -15.39 2.29 -4.94
CA THR A 227 -16.54 2.68 -4.09
C THR A 227 -16.21 2.65 -2.59
N ASN A 228 -16.56 3.68 -1.82
CA ASN A 228 -16.01 3.90 -0.47
C ASN A 228 -16.68 3.10 0.67
N GLU A 229 -17.26 1.94 0.43
CA GLU A 229 -18.01 1.20 1.46
C GLU A 229 -17.82 -0.33 1.40
N VAL A 230 -16.93 -0.79 0.52
CA VAL A 230 -16.66 -2.21 0.30
C VAL A 230 -15.18 -2.50 0.49
N LEU A 231 -14.88 -3.72 0.93
CA LEU A 231 -13.53 -4.23 1.13
C LEU A 231 -12.83 -4.43 -0.22
N LYS A 232 -11.61 -3.94 -0.34
CA LYS A 232 -10.83 -4.05 -1.57
C LYS A 232 -9.39 -4.46 -1.31
N SER A 233 -8.74 -4.94 -2.36
CA SER A 233 -7.29 -5.19 -2.34
C SER A 233 -6.54 -3.87 -2.08
N GLY A 234 -5.59 -3.90 -1.13
CA GLY A 234 -4.84 -2.75 -0.64
C GLY A 234 -5.48 -2.01 0.55
N ASP A 235 -6.71 -2.33 0.93
CA ASP A 235 -7.32 -1.77 2.14
C ASP A 235 -6.57 -2.27 3.38
N ILE A 236 -6.40 -1.37 4.36
CA ILE A 236 -5.86 -1.73 5.67
C ILE A 236 -7.01 -1.89 6.65
N VAL A 237 -7.05 -3.02 7.35
CA VAL A 237 -8.10 -3.34 8.32
C VAL A 237 -7.53 -3.84 9.63
N ARG A 238 -8.38 -3.82 10.66
CA ARG A 238 -8.20 -4.55 11.91
C ARG A 238 -9.25 -5.66 11.98
N LEU A 239 -8.84 -6.84 12.43
CA LEU A 239 -9.74 -7.96 12.67
C LEU A 239 -10.08 -8.00 14.17
N PHE A 240 -11.30 -7.60 14.52
CA PHE A 240 -11.77 -7.54 15.91
C PHE A 240 -12.63 -8.75 16.22
N HIS A 241 -12.20 -9.62 17.12
CA HIS A 241 -13.00 -10.76 17.55
C HIS A 241 -14.17 -10.30 18.41
N ALA A 242 -15.40 -10.56 17.98
CA ALA A 242 -16.61 -10.01 18.58
C ALA A 242 -16.85 -10.52 20.01
N GLU A 243 -16.88 -11.84 20.21
CA GLU A 243 -17.17 -12.46 21.52
C GLU A 243 -16.05 -12.23 22.55
N GLN A 244 -14.79 -12.31 22.11
CA GLN A 244 -13.62 -12.16 22.97
C GLN A 244 -13.23 -10.70 23.23
N GLU A 245 -13.78 -9.76 22.46
CA GLU A 245 -13.45 -8.34 22.47
C GLU A 245 -11.93 -8.07 22.34
N LYS A 246 -11.27 -8.73 21.38
CA LYS A 246 -9.81 -8.66 21.19
C LYS A 246 -9.44 -8.46 19.73
N PHE A 247 -8.38 -7.69 19.46
CA PHE A 247 -7.83 -7.55 18.11
C PHE A 247 -6.82 -8.65 17.79
N LEU A 248 -6.91 -9.19 16.57
CA LEU A 248 -5.87 -10.03 15.99
C LEU A 248 -4.61 -9.20 15.73
N THR A 249 -3.52 -9.59 16.39
CA THR A 249 -2.27 -8.84 16.44
C THR A 249 -1.11 -9.75 16.02
N CYS A 250 -0.11 -9.18 15.35
CA CYS A 250 1.14 -9.85 15.03
C CYS A 250 2.31 -9.04 15.61
N ASP A 251 3.18 -9.67 16.39
CA ASP A 251 4.29 -8.98 17.06
C ASP A 251 5.51 -9.90 17.23
N ASN A 252 6.67 -9.31 17.49
CA ASN A 252 7.88 -10.05 17.83
C ASN A 252 7.89 -10.37 19.33
N TYR A 253 7.85 -11.66 19.65
CA TYR A 253 7.90 -12.17 21.01
C TYR A 253 8.98 -13.24 21.14
N ARG A 254 9.89 -13.11 22.11
CA ARG A 254 11.07 -13.99 22.31
C ARG A 254 11.85 -14.24 21.00
N LYS A 255 12.08 -13.18 20.22
CA LYS A 255 12.77 -13.19 18.91
C LYS A 255 12.05 -14.00 17.81
N LYS A 256 10.77 -14.33 17.99
CA LYS A 256 9.93 -14.96 16.97
C LYS A 256 8.72 -14.09 16.70
N THR A 257 8.37 -13.93 15.43
CA THR A 257 7.11 -13.27 15.08
C THR A 257 5.95 -14.22 15.35
N VAL A 258 4.95 -13.76 16.09
CA VAL A 258 3.81 -14.59 16.51
C VAL A 258 2.49 -13.85 16.26
N VAL A 259 1.42 -14.61 16.00
CA VAL A 259 0.06 -14.08 15.85
C VAL A 259 -0.77 -14.46 17.09
N PHE A 260 -1.48 -13.50 17.65
CA PHE A 260 -2.26 -13.67 18.89
C PHE A 260 -3.42 -12.69 19.00
N LEU A 261 -4.41 -13.03 19.82
CA LEU A 261 -5.43 -12.10 20.29
C LEU A 261 -4.89 -11.36 21.50
N ARG A 262 -4.85 -10.04 21.42
CA ARG A 262 -4.34 -9.18 22.50
C ARG A 262 -5.49 -8.75 23.41
N ALA A 263 -5.42 -9.08 24.69
CA ALA A 263 -6.29 -8.48 25.70
C ALA A 263 -5.91 -7.01 25.94
N THR A 264 -6.91 -6.18 26.24
CA THR A 264 -6.71 -4.77 26.56
C THR A 264 -7.37 -4.46 27.90
N GLY A 265 -6.69 -3.67 28.73
CA GLY A 265 -7.25 -3.15 29.98
C GLY A 265 -8.06 -1.87 29.80
N ARG A 266 -8.30 -1.42 28.55
CA ARG A 266 -9.13 -0.23 28.27
C ARG A 266 -10.60 -0.55 28.51
N ALA A 267 -11.37 0.46 28.95
CA ALA A 267 -12.81 0.33 29.20
C ALA A 267 -13.62 -0.09 27.96
N SER A 268 -13.14 0.24 26.77
CA SER A 268 -13.70 -0.22 25.50
C SER A 268 -12.60 -0.87 24.68
N ALA A 269 -12.78 -2.13 24.30
CA ALA A 269 -11.77 -2.86 23.53
C ALA A 269 -11.53 -2.25 22.15
N THR A 270 -12.57 -1.73 21.50
CA THR A 270 -12.47 -1.08 20.17
C THR A 270 -11.67 0.21 20.19
N SER A 271 -11.50 0.84 21.35
CA SER A 271 -10.62 2.00 21.51
C SER A 271 -9.13 1.65 21.51
N ALA A 272 -8.77 0.37 21.63
CA ALA A 272 -7.38 -0.09 21.68
C ALA A 272 -6.79 -0.20 20.26
N THR A 273 -6.38 0.93 19.69
CA THR A 273 -5.72 0.99 18.40
C THR A 273 -4.21 0.73 18.54
N SER A 274 -3.72 -0.36 17.96
CA SER A 274 -2.29 -0.68 17.85
C SER A 274 -1.88 -0.76 16.38
N SER A 275 -0.65 -0.34 16.06
CA SER A 275 -0.03 -0.50 14.75
C SER A 275 0.28 -1.96 14.42
N ASN A 276 0.44 -2.82 15.43
CA ASN A 276 0.70 -4.27 15.29
C ASN A 276 -0.56 -5.09 14.99
N ALA A 277 -1.72 -4.44 14.88
CA ALA A 277 -3.00 -5.07 14.56
C ALA A 277 -3.50 -4.74 13.14
N LEU A 278 -2.63 -4.13 12.32
CA LEU A 278 -2.97 -3.68 10.97
C LEU A 278 -2.66 -4.77 9.93
N TRP A 279 -3.67 -5.11 9.13
CA TRP A 279 -3.60 -6.12 8.09
C TRP A 279 -3.98 -5.51 6.75
N GLU A 280 -3.06 -5.55 5.79
CA GLU A 280 -3.29 -5.25 4.37
C GLU A 280 -4.04 -6.41 3.73
N ILE A 281 -5.17 -6.11 3.09
CA ILE A 281 -6.00 -7.07 2.39
C ILE A 281 -5.45 -7.26 0.98
N GLU A 282 -5.19 -8.50 0.59
CA GLU A 282 -4.91 -8.87 -0.79
C GLU A 282 -6.02 -9.80 -1.30
N VAL A 283 -6.83 -9.30 -2.23
CA VAL A 283 -7.82 -10.12 -2.94
C VAL A 283 -7.09 -10.88 -4.05
N VAL A 284 -7.16 -12.21 -4.02
CA VAL A 284 -6.43 -13.04 -4.98
C VAL A 284 -7.06 -12.92 -6.36
N GLN A 285 -6.26 -12.54 -7.33
CA GLN A 285 -6.62 -12.41 -8.73
C GLN A 285 -5.75 -13.33 -9.60
N GLN A 286 -6.18 -13.60 -10.83
CA GLN A 286 -5.38 -14.37 -11.79
C GLN A 286 -4.08 -13.63 -12.17
N ASP A 287 -4.14 -12.30 -12.28
CA ASP A 287 -2.96 -11.44 -12.49
C ASP A 287 -2.41 -11.00 -11.13
N PRO A 288 -1.16 -11.35 -10.77
CA PRO A 288 -0.55 -10.99 -9.49
C PRO A 288 -0.47 -9.48 -9.22
N CYS A 289 -0.41 -8.66 -10.26
CA CYS A 289 -0.34 -7.20 -10.12
C CYS A 289 -1.72 -6.54 -10.06
N ARG A 290 -2.79 -7.32 -10.15
CA ARG A 290 -4.17 -6.83 -10.17
C ARG A 290 -4.80 -6.96 -8.79
N GLY A 291 -5.38 -5.87 -8.32
CA GLY A 291 -6.29 -5.85 -7.19
C GLY A 291 -7.74 -5.97 -7.65
N GLY A 292 -8.68 -5.78 -6.73
CA GLY A 292 -10.10 -5.82 -7.02
C GLY A 292 -10.95 -5.62 -5.77
N ILE A 293 -12.25 -5.61 -5.97
CA ILE A 293 -13.23 -5.68 -4.89
C ILE A 293 -13.22 -7.10 -4.31
N GLY A 294 -13.27 -7.20 -2.99
CA GLY A 294 -13.48 -8.48 -2.32
C GLY A 294 -14.95 -8.86 -2.34
N HIS A 295 -15.29 -9.94 -3.03
CA HIS A 295 -16.60 -10.57 -2.97
C HIS A 295 -16.60 -11.70 -1.94
N TRP A 296 -17.78 -12.16 -1.51
CA TRP A 296 -17.86 -13.29 -0.58
C TRP A 296 -17.24 -14.58 -1.15
N SER A 297 -17.35 -14.79 -2.47
CA SER A 297 -16.68 -15.90 -3.18
C SER A 297 -15.17 -15.71 -3.42
N SER A 298 -14.60 -14.56 -3.03
CA SER A 298 -13.19 -14.28 -3.28
C SER A 298 -12.28 -14.99 -2.29
N LEU A 299 -11.06 -15.28 -2.73
CA LEU A 299 -9.97 -15.70 -1.85
C LEU A 299 -9.17 -14.50 -1.38
N PHE A 300 -8.83 -14.49 -0.09
CA PHE A 300 -8.15 -13.39 0.56
C PHE A 300 -6.83 -13.84 1.17
N ARG A 301 -5.86 -12.94 1.18
CA ARG A 301 -4.67 -13.02 2.03
C ARG A 301 -4.65 -11.82 2.97
N PHE A 302 -4.17 -12.04 4.18
CA PHE A 302 -3.98 -11.01 5.18
C PHE A 302 -2.50 -10.81 5.41
N LYS A 303 -1.99 -9.64 5.06
CA LYS A 303 -0.58 -9.31 5.22
C LYS A 303 -0.40 -8.32 6.35
N HIS A 304 0.38 -8.68 7.34
CA HIS A 304 0.66 -7.79 8.46
C HIS A 304 1.46 -6.58 8.00
N LEU A 305 0.94 -5.38 8.25
CA LEU A 305 1.48 -4.14 7.69
C LEU A 305 2.93 -3.87 8.13
N ALA A 306 3.24 -4.09 9.42
CA ALA A 306 4.55 -3.76 9.98
C ALA A 306 5.66 -4.77 9.59
N THR A 307 5.34 -6.06 9.53
CA THR A 307 6.35 -7.11 9.25
C THR A 307 6.36 -7.58 7.80
N GLY A 308 5.30 -7.32 7.03
CA GLY A 308 5.10 -7.83 5.68
C GLY A 308 4.90 -9.35 5.60
N GLN A 309 4.65 -10.01 6.73
CA GLN A 309 4.35 -11.44 6.80
C GLN A 309 2.86 -11.69 6.60
N TYR A 310 2.52 -12.83 6.04
CA TYR A 310 1.16 -13.25 5.74
C TYR A 310 0.62 -14.13 6.86
N LEU A 311 -0.65 -13.95 7.18
CA LEU A 311 -1.38 -14.88 8.04
C LEU A 311 -1.48 -16.24 7.35
N ALA A 312 -1.26 -17.31 8.10
CA ALA A 312 -1.38 -18.69 7.66
C ALA A 312 -1.79 -19.59 8.82
N ALA A 313 -2.05 -20.87 8.57
CA ALA A 313 -2.22 -21.86 9.62
C ALA A 313 -1.35 -23.10 9.39
N GLU A 314 -0.72 -23.58 10.47
CA GLU A 314 0.13 -24.77 10.49
C GLU A 314 -0.24 -25.69 11.65
N VAL A 315 0.25 -26.95 11.60
CA VAL A 315 0.01 -27.95 12.65
C VAL A 315 0.55 -27.42 13.98
N ASP A 316 -0.34 -27.39 14.97
CA ASP A 316 -0.02 -26.93 16.30
C ASP A 316 0.43 -28.08 17.21
N ASN A 317 1.72 -28.09 17.52
CA ASN A 317 2.35 -29.08 18.40
C ASN A 317 2.23 -28.76 19.91
N ASP A 318 1.58 -27.67 20.27
CA ASP A 318 1.34 -27.30 21.67
C ASP A 318 0.35 -28.27 22.33
N GLN A 319 0.73 -28.83 23.48
CA GLN A 319 -0.07 -29.82 24.22
C GLN A 319 -0.88 -29.19 25.38
N THR A 320 -0.84 -27.87 25.54
CA THR A 320 -1.59 -27.16 26.59
C THR A 320 -3.08 -27.49 26.50
N PHE A 321 -3.66 -27.85 27.64
CA PHE A 321 -5.08 -28.18 27.76
C PHE A 321 -5.93 -26.93 27.54
N ASP A 322 -6.86 -27.01 26.59
CA ASP A 322 -7.89 -26.01 26.39
C ASP A 322 -9.21 -26.72 26.04
N ALA A 323 -10.25 -26.47 26.83
CA ALA A 323 -11.51 -27.19 26.73
C ALA A 323 -12.21 -26.95 25.38
N THR A 324 -12.08 -25.73 24.83
CA THR A 324 -12.66 -25.35 23.54
C THR A 324 -11.91 -26.08 22.42
N ARG A 325 -10.58 -26.02 22.41
CA ARG A 325 -9.71 -26.72 21.46
C ARG A 325 -9.91 -28.24 21.48
N GLN A 326 -10.11 -28.84 22.66
CA GLN A 326 -10.36 -30.28 22.75
C GLN A 326 -11.71 -30.70 22.20
N LYS A 327 -12.78 -29.94 22.48
CA LYS A 327 -14.10 -30.17 21.88
C LYS A 327 -14.04 -30.07 20.36
N LEU A 328 -13.30 -29.09 19.87
CA LEU A 328 -13.21 -28.74 18.46
C LEU A 328 -12.27 -29.66 17.65
N ARG A 329 -11.37 -30.40 18.31
CA ARG A 329 -10.45 -31.35 17.67
C ARG A 329 -11.18 -32.53 16.99
N GLY A 330 -12.39 -32.86 17.44
CA GLY A 330 -13.11 -34.05 16.99
C GLY A 330 -12.42 -35.32 17.47
N ALA A 331 -11.92 -36.15 16.54
CA ALA A 331 -11.17 -37.36 16.89
C ALA A 331 -9.77 -37.05 17.47
N THR A 332 -9.31 -37.87 18.42
CA THR A 332 -8.02 -37.67 19.12
C THR A 332 -6.79 -37.71 18.20
N SER A 333 -6.88 -38.36 17.03
CA SER A 333 -5.81 -38.44 16.04
C SER A 333 -5.75 -37.27 15.05
N THR A 334 -6.78 -36.41 15.01
CA THR A 334 -6.83 -35.27 14.08
C THR A 334 -5.79 -34.21 14.49
N PRO A 335 -4.97 -33.71 13.56
CA PRO A 335 -4.09 -32.58 13.85
C PRO A 335 -4.94 -31.34 14.18
N VAL A 336 -4.48 -30.57 15.17
CA VAL A 336 -5.02 -29.23 15.43
C VAL A 336 -4.09 -28.23 14.76
N PHE A 337 -4.64 -27.14 14.26
CA PHE A 337 -3.84 -26.09 13.61
C PHE A 337 -3.87 -24.81 14.45
N ALA A 338 -2.87 -23.96 14.27
CA ALA A 338 -2.81 -22.64 14.87
C ALA A 338 -2.38 -21.60 13.85
N LEU A 339 -2.83 -20.36 14.05
CA LEU A 339 -2.43 -19.26 13.19
C LEU A 339 -0.97 -18.90 13.43
N ILE A 340 -0.25 -18.73 12.32
CA ILE A 340 1.15 -18.33 12.31
C ILE A 340 1.39 -17.26 11.25
N PRO A 341 2.47 -16.48 11.36
CA PRO A 341 2.87 -15.59 10.30
C PRO A 341 3.94 -16.26 9.41
N ILE A 342 3.78 -16.17 8.09
CA ILE A 342 4.74 -16.71 7.11
C ILE A 342 5.30 -15.60 6.20
N PRO A 343 6.54 -15.69 5.72
CA PRO A 343 7.17 -14.62 4.92
C PRO A 343 6.78 -14.61 3.44
N HIS A 344 6.05 -15.63 2.96
CA HIS A 344 5.79 -15.84 1.53
C HIS A 344 4.31 -15.77 1.19
N ALA A 345 3.96 -14.85 0.29
CA ALA A 345 2.59 -14.62 -0.16
C ALA A 345 1.99 -15.77 -0.98
N TYR A 346 2.81 -16.51 -1.74
CA TYR A 346 2.31 -17.45 -2.75
C TYR A 346 2.01 -18.85 -2.22
N ASP A 347 2.17 -19.07 -0.92
CA ASP A 347 1.82 -20.34 -0.32
C ASP A 347 0.29 -20.48 -0.25
N ILE A 348 -0.22 -21.67 -0.58
CA ILE A 348 -1.63 -22.01 -0.43
C ILE A 348 -2.08 -21.94 1.04
N SER A 349 -1.13 -22.09 1.97
CA SER A 349 -1.33 -21.96 3.44
C SER A 349 -1.66 -20.55 3.92
N SER A 350 -1.61 -19.52 3.07
CA SER A 350 -2.04 -18.16 3.44
C SER A 350 -3.36 -17.72 2.79
N LEU A 351 -4.10 -18.68 2.21
CA LEU A 351 -5.40 -18.42 1.60
C LEU A 351 -6.55 -18.62 2.59
N PHE A 352 -7.42 -17.63 2.64
CA PHE A 352 -8.63 -17.63 3.43
C PHE A 352 -9.86 -17.29 2.58
N GLU A 353 -10.99 -17.87 2.96
CA GLU A 353 -12.31 -17.49 2.47
C GLU A 353 -13.11 -16.85 3.61
N LEU A 354 -13.94 -15.87 3.25
CA LEU A 354 -14.80 -15.14 4.19
C LEU A 354 -16.20 -15.74 4.15
N ASP A 355 -16.66 -16.20 5.30
CA ASP A 355 -18.05 -16.66 5.46
C ASP A 355 -18.88 -15.57 6.13
N PRO A 356 -20.00 -15.15 5.52
CA PRO A 356 -20.87 -14.13 6.07
C PRO A 356 -21.66 -14.67 7.27
N THR A 357 -21.90 -13.80 8.26
CA THR A 357 -22.80 -14.12 9.39
C THR A 357 -24.27 -13.79 9.10
N THR A 358 -24.53 -13.12 7.98
CA THR A 358 -25.86 -12.73 7.50
C THR A 358 -26.14 -13.31 6.13
N ILE A 359 -27.40 -13.39 5.72
CA ILE A 359 -27.76 -13.85 4.36
C ILE A 359 -27.24 -12.84 3.33
N THR A 360 -26.27 -13.25 2.52
CA THR A 360 -25.72 -12.50 1.38
C THR A 360 -25.63 -13.40 0.16
N ARG A 361 -25.41 -12.83 -1.03
CA ARG A 361 -25.07 -13.61 -2.22
C ARG A 361 -23.56 -13.66 -2.40
N ASP A 362 -23.07 -14.74 -2.96
CA ASP A 362 -21.63 -14.97 -3.18
C ASP A 362 -20.96 -13.87 -4.03
N GLU A 363 -21.72 -13.33 -4.99
CA GLU A 363 -21.30 -12.24 -5.88
C GLU A 363 -21.39 -10.85 -5.23
N ASP A 364 -22.01 -10.72 -4.06
CA ASP A 364 -22.10 -9.43 -3.38
C ASP A 364 -20.72 -9.03 -2.82
N PRO A 365 -20.37 -7.74 -2.89
CA PRO A 365 -19.12 -7.27 -2.29
C PRO A 365 -19.20 -7.30 -0.75
N VAL A 366 -18.07 -7.55 -0.11
CA VAL A 366 -17.95 -7.55 1.35
C VAL A 366 -17.95 -6.09 1.83
N ALA A 367 -18.91 -5.70 2.66
CA ALA A 367 -18.97 -4.34 3.19
C ALA A 367 -17.98 -4.14 4.34
N TRP A 368 -17.54 -2.89 4.56
CA TRP A 368 -16.80 -2.56 5.78
C TRP A 368 -17.67 -2.75 7.02
N GLY A 369 -17.06 -3.19 8.13
CA GLY A 369 -17.78 -3.44 9.38
C GLY A 369 -18.58 -4.75 9.42
N SER A 370 -18.59 -5.52 8.33
CA SER A 370 -19.18 -6.86 8.30
C SER A 370 -18.52 -7.78 9.33
N TYR A 371 -19.35 -8.63 9.93
CA TYR A 371 -18.90 -9.74 10.75
C TYR A 371 -18.71 -10.96 9.86
N VAL A 372 -17.51 -11.55 9.92
CA VAL A 372 -17.10 -12.66 9.07
C VAL A 372 -16.53 -13.78 9.90
N ARG A 373 -16.69 -15.01 9.42
CA ARG A 373 -15.87 -16.13 9.88
C ARG A 373 -14.80 -16.38 8.84
N LEU A 374 -13.65 -16.84 9.31
CA LEU A 374 -12.49 -17.05 8.48
C LEU A 374 -12.26 -18.55 8.33
N GLN A 375 -12.34 -19.04 7.10
CA GLN A 375 -12.01 -20.42 6.75
C GLN A 375 -10.63 -20.46 6.11
N HIS A 376 -9.72 -21.25 6.66
CA HIS A 376 -8.42 -21.50 6.08
C HIS A 376 -8.53 -22.61 5.02
N ILE A 377 -8.18 -22.29 3.78
CA ILE A 377 -8.42 -23.17 2.63
C ILE A 377 -7.57 -24.43 2.67
N CYS A 378 -6.27 -24.29 2.94
CA CYS A 378 -5.33 -25.42 2.85
C CYS A 378 -5.65 -26.55 3.84
N THR A 379 -6.13 -26.22 5.04
CA THR A 379 -6.48 -27.22 6.07
C THR A 379 -7.97 -27.48 6.16
N ASN A 380 -8.79 -26.72 5.44
CA ASN A 380 -10.25 -26.74 5.51
C ASN A 380 -10.78 -26.59 6.95
N THR A 381 -10.22 -25.64 7.70
CA THR A 381 -10.58 -25.39 9.11
C THR A 381 -10.99 -23.95 9.34
N TRP A 382 -11.88 -23.73 10.30
CA TRP A 382 -12.34 -22.43 10.76
C TRP A 382 -11.46 -21.90 11.89
N ILE A 383 -11.24 -20.59 11.92
CA ILE A 383 -10.46 -19.92 12.97
C ILE A 383 -11.27 -19.88 14.27
N HIS A 384 -10.63 -20.21 15.39
CA HIS A 384 -11.21 -20.18 16.73
C HIS A 384 -10.26 -19.55 17.75
N SER A 385 -10.80 -18.72 18.62
CA SER A 385 -10.17 -18.24 19.83
C SER A 385 -9.89 -19.39 20.80
N THR A 386 -8.78 -19.26 21.55
CA THR A 386 -8.42 -20.20 22.61
C THR A 386 -8.10 -19.42 23.87
N ASN A 387 -8.14 -20.10 25.03
CA ASN A 387 -7.68 -19.53 26.29
C ASN A 387 -6.20 -19.83 26.58
N ILE A 388 -5.48 -20.41 25.61
CA ILE A 388 -4.07 -20.73 25.72
C ILE A 388 -3.27 -19.42 25.68
N LYS A 389 -2.66 -19.06 26.81
CA LYS A 389 -1.74 -17.92 26.88
C LYS A 389 -0.41 -18.29 26.24
N LEU A 390 0.14 -17.39 25.41
CA LEU A 390 1.51 -17.55 24.89
C LEU A 390 2.58 -17.40 25.98
N ASP A 391 2.29 -16.60 27.00
CA ASP A 391 3.11 -16.48 28.21
C ASP A 391 2.21 -16.61 29.44
N PRO A 392 2.31 -17.70 30.21
CA PRO A 392 1.54 -17.86 31.45
C PRO A 392 1.91 -16.83 32.51
N ASP A 393 3.15 -16.33 32.48
CA ASP A 393 3.76 -15.51 33.54
C ASP A 393 3.72 -14.00 33.26
N ASP A 394 3.26 -13.57 32.08
CA ASP A 394 3.15 -12.15 31.68
C ASP A 394 1.75 -11.61 31.97
N ASP A 395 1.69 -10.43 32.60
CA ASP A 395 0.45 -9.67 32.82
C ASP A 395 -0.20 -9.22 31.49
N ASN A 396 0.60 -9.07 30.43
CA ASN A 396 0.09 -8.81 29.08
C ASN A 396 -0.44 -10.10 28.46
N VAL A 397 -1.75 -10.31 28.64
CA VAL A 397 -2.40 -11.55 28.21
C VAL A 397 -2.51 -11.61 26.67
N ARG A 398 -1.67 -12.46 26.08
CA ARG A 398 -1.65 -12.80 24.65
C ARG A 398 -2.21 -14.20 24.49
N PHE A 399 -3.32 -14.32 23.77
CA PHE A 399 -3.99 -15.59 23.56
C PHE A 399 -3.69 -16.15 22.17
N LYS A 400 -3.33 -17.42 22.12
CA LYS A 400 -3.15 -18.14 20.86
C LYS A 400 -4.49 -18.28 20.13
N ILE A 401 -4.43 -18.37 18.81
CA ILE A 401 -5.60 -18.67 17.97
C ILE A 401 -5.40 -20.04 17.34
N GLY A 402 -6.41 -20.89 17.49
CA GLY A 402 -6.46 -22.22 16.90
C GLY A 402 -7.30 -22.24 15.62
N CYS A 403 -7.27 -23.38 14.93
CA CYS A 403 -8.22 -23.68 13.88
C CYS A 403 -8.80 -25.08 14.06
N ALA A 404 -10.07 -25.25 13.69
CA ALA A 404 -10.80 -26.49 13.86
C ALA A 404 -11.77 -26.77 12.70
N LEU A 405 -12.14 -28.04 12.53
CA LEU A 405 -13.06 -28.46 11.46
C LEU A 405 -14.50 -28.00 11.70
N MET A 406 -14.92 -27.95 12.98
CA MET A 406 -16.26 -27.54 13.34
C MET A 406 -16.42 -26.04 13.12
N LYS A 407 -17.53 -25.63 12.50
CA LYS A 407 -17.89 -24.21 12.36
C LYS A 407 -18.68 -23.76 13.59
N GLU A 408 -18.21 -22.73 14.28
CA GLU A 408 -18.95 -22.12 15.39
C GLU A 408 -19.43 -20.70 15.06
N ASP A 409 -20.70 -20.42 15.36
CA ASP A 409 -21.29 -19.13 15.02
C ASP A 409 -20.72 -17.95 15.81
N LYS A 410 -20.20 -18.21 17.01
CA LYS A 410 -19.65 -17.21 17.95
C LYS A 410 -18.24 -16.73 17.57
N GLU A 411 -17.54 -17.50 16.76
CA GLU A 411 -16.15 -17.24 16.35
C GLU A 411 -16.12 -16.34 15.12
N ALA A 412 -16.66 -15.13 15.30
CA ALA A 412 -16.77 -14.12 14.25
C ALA A 412 -15.85 -12.93 14.52
N PHE A 413 -15.23 -12.44 13.44
CA PHE A 413 -14.41 -11.24 13.43
C PHE A 413 -15.16 -10.12 12.72
N GLN A 414 -15.17 -8.93 13.30
CA GLN A 414 -15.56 -7.72 12.62
C GLN A 414 -14.37 -7.18 11.81
N ILE A 415 -14.59 -6.89 10.53
CA ILE A 415 -13.60 -6.22 9.68
C ILE A 415 -13.71 -4.71 9.90
N VAL A 416 -12.76 -4.13 10.63
CA VAL A 416 -12.74 -2.70 10.96
C VAL A 416 -11.80 -1.98 9.98
N HIS A 417 -12.36 -1.16 9.09
CA HIS A 417 -11.58 -0.35 8.16
C HIS A 417 -10.73 0.69 8.89
N VAL A 418 -9.49 0.90 8.42
CA VAL A 418 -8.56 1.89 8.96
C VAL A 418 -8.37 2.99 7.92
N SER A 419 -8.49 4.24 8.37
CA SER A 419 -8.41 5.38 7.44
C SER A 419 -7.01 5.47 6.80
N PRO A 420 -6.92 5.87 5.51
CA PRO A 420 -5.64 6.10 4.86
C PRO A 420 -4.77 7.17 5.55
N ASP A 421 -5.38 8.10 6.28
CA ASP A 421 -4.67 9.14 7.05
C ASP A 421 -3.88 8.53 8.21
N GLU A 422 -4.52 7.65 8.99
CA GLU A 422 -3.86 6.95 10.10
C GLU A 422 -2.68 6.11 9.61
N VAL A 423 -2.87 5.42 8.47
CA VAL A 423 -1.82 4.59 7.86
C VAL A 423 -0.65 5.45 7.38
N ARG A 424 -0.92 6.62 6.77
CA ARG A 424 0.12 7.54 6.31
C ARG A 424 0.92 8.15 7.46
N ASP A 425 0.26 8.52 8.55
CA ASP A 425 0.93 9.02 9.74
C ASP A 425 1.88 7.97 10.33
N LEU A 426 1.45 6.71 10.36
CA LEU A 426 2.28 5.60 10.80
C LEU A 426 3.47 5.34 9.85
N ASP A 427 3.22 5.32 8.54
CA ASP A 427 4.28 5.17 7.53
C ASP A 427 5.32 6.30 7.67
N PHE A 428 4.87 7.55 7.84
CA PHE A 428 5.74 8.69 8.07
C PHE A 428 6.57 8.54 9.34
N ALA A 429 5.95 8.14 10.46
CA ALA A 429 6.64 7.94 11.72
C ALA A 429 7.73 6.86 11.63
N ASN A 430 7.42 5.74 10.96
CA ASN A 430 8.38 4.65 10.76
C ASN A 430 9.55 5.06 9.85
N ASP A 431 9.26 5.72 8.72
CA ASP A 431 10.28 6.19 7.79
C ASP A 431 11.18 7.26 8.44
N ALA A 432 10.58 8.18 9.21
CA ALA A 432 11.32 9.19 9.96
C ALA A 432 12.21 8.56 11.03
N ALA A 433 11.71 7.58 11.78
CA ALA A 433 12.50 6.86 12.77
C ALA A 433 13.69 6.13 12.12
N GLN A 434 13.48 5.44 11.01
CA GLN A 434 14.55 4.75 10.27
C GLN A 434 15.60 5.73 9.72
N TYR A 435 15.15 6.86 9.18
CA TYR A 435 16.05 7.91 8.68
C TYR A 435 16.91 8.51 9.80
N LEU A 436 16.29 8.81 10.96
CA LEU A 436 16.99 9.33 12.13
C LEU A 436 18.00 8.33 12.68
N ASP A 437 17.64 7.04 12.78
CA ASP A 437 18.53 5.97 13.24
C ASP A 437 19.76 5.81 12.32
N THR A 438 19.53 5.81 11.01
CA THR A 438 20.60 5.77 10.00
C THR A 438 21.51 6.99 10.10
N THR A 439 20.93 8.17 10.35
CA THR A 439 21.69 9.43 10.49
C THR A 439 22.51 9.45 11.79
N ALA A 440 21.93 9.02 12.90
CA ALA A 440 22.60 8.88 14.19
C ALA A 440 23.80 7.92 14.07
N SER A 441 23.58 6.74 13.47
CA SER A 441 24.64 5.77 13.20
C SER A 441 25.79 6.34 12.34
N LYS A 442 25.48 7.22 11.38
CA LYS A 442 26.50 7.92 10.58
C LYS A 442 27.26 8.93 11.44
N TRP A 443 26.59 9.71 12.29
CA TRP A 443 27.24 10.69 13.16
C TRP A 443 28.14 10.05 14.21
N GLU A 444 27.76 8.90 14.77
CA GLU A 444 28.60 8.10 15.66
C GLU A 444 29.87 7.61 14.95
N LYS A 445 29.73 7.06 13.73
CA LYS A 445 30.89 6.60 12.94
C LYS A 445 31.87 7.71 12.57
N HIS A 446 31.40 8.94 12.39
CA HIS A 446 32.24 10.09 12.04
C HIS A 446 32.72 10.89 13.27
N GLY A 447 32.47 10.40 14.49
CA GLY A 447 32.95 11.04 15.73
C GLY A 447 32.32 12.40 16.03
N ILE A 448 31.18 12.72 15.41
CA ILE A 448 30.46 13.99 15.64
C ILE A 448 29.73 13.94 16.98
N ILE A 449 29.36 12.73 17.43
CA ILE A 449 28.83 12.46 18.77
C ILE A 449 29.89 11.66 19.52
N ASN A 450 30.72 12.34 20.31
CA ASN A 450 31.50 11.65 21.33
C ASN A 450 30.53 11.20 22.43
N ALA A 451 30.00 9.98 22.31
CA ALA A 451 29.44 9.27 23.44
C ALA A 451 30.57 8.83 24.38
N HIS A 452 31.34 9.79 24.93
CA HIS A 452 31.92 9.60 26.24
C HIS A 452 30.77 9.73 27.23
N ALA A 453 30.06 8.62 27.41
CA ALA A 453 29.38 8.37 28.65
C ALA A 453 30.45 8.51 29.74
N ASN A 454 30.38 9.61 30.50
CA ASN A 454 31.00 9.67 31.81
C ASN A 454 30.45 8.48 32.60
N GLU A 455 31.23 7.40 32.68
CA GLU A 455 31.19 6.49 33.81
C GLU A 455 31.46 7.33 35.07
N ARG A 456 30.40 7.89 35.65
CA ARG A 456 30.43 8.32 37.03
C ARG A 456 30.42 7.06 37.88
N LYS A 457 31.63 6.68 38.31
CA LYS A 457 31.91 5.78 39.43
C LYS A 457 31.12 6.16 40.68
#